data_AF-A0A820B6A9-F1
#
_entry.id   AF-A0A820B6A9-F1
#
_cell.length_a   1.000
_cell.length_b   1.000
_cell.length_c   1.000
_cell.angle_alpha   90.00
_cell.angle_beta   90.00
_cell.angle_gamma   90.00
#
_symmetry.space_group_name_H-M   'P 1'
#
loop_
_entity.id
_entity.type
_entity.pdbx_description
1 polymer ?
#
loop_
_entity_poly.entity_id
_entity_poly.type
_entity_poly.pdbx_seq_one_letter_code
_entity_poly.pdbx_strand_id
1 'polypeptide(L)'
;MSTVSSTGVLVTLEQAHGSVMIFTWIVFASTGILFARYGHLLHFGGKRKILGDDIWFQFHRAILIVAAITTLTGFILVLAKGDNETVSKNRDKTRLTVHSVLGYIIVASVIVQVAMGLFRCGPQSPSRYIFNRIHRAVGIIPFTFSIPAMFLVASVLQNNTTGLMVILALWTGWVVILVIVLEIIKHRCQATSAEKNETTQPSKFNTLKLFLFLANFLVALSLAIPLIVIVWQQ
;
A
#
# COMPACT_ATOMS: atom_id res chain seq x y z
N MET A 1 -26.63 -2.61 38.41
CA MET A 1 -26.05 -2.76 37.06
C MET A 1 -25.78 -1.38 36.51
N SER A 2 -24.52 -0.95 36.57
CA SER A 2 -24.07 0.35 36.07
C SER A 2 -24.02 0.32 34.54
N THR A 3 -24.80 1.19 33.91
CA THR A 3 -24.74 1.49 32.48
C THR A 3 -23.38 2.11 32.17
N VAL A 4 -22.45 1.31 31.65
CA VAL A 4 -21.18 1.80 31.11
C VAL A 4 -21.49 2.67 29.89
N SER A 5 -21.10 3.95 29.99
CA SER A 5 -21.18 4.96 28.94
C SER A 5 -20.41 4.52 27.69
N SER A 6 -21.11 3.93 26.72
CA SER A 6 -20.59 3.43 25.43
C SER A 6 -20.17 4.53 24.45
N THR A 7 -20.35 5.81 24.80
CA THR A 7 -20.04 6.96 23.94
C THR A 7 -18.55 7.21 23.75
N GLY A 8 -17.68 6.72 24.64
CA GLY A 8 -16.22 6.88 24.52
C GLY A 8 -15.53 5.83 23.63
N VAL A 9 -16.17 4.69 23.36
CA VAL A 9 -15.54 3.56 22.64
C VAL A 9 -15.84 3.62 21.14
N LEU A 10 -17.03 4.07 20.76
CA LEU A 10 -17.52 3.93 19.38
C LEU A 10 -16.90 4.92 18.38
N VAL A 11 -16.56 6.13 18.84
CA VAL A 11 -15.82 7.12 18.02
C VAL A 11 -14.38 6.66 17.75
N THR A 12 -13.80 5.81 18.60
CA THR A 12 -12.40 5.36 18.48
C THR A 12 -12.15 4.28 17.42
N LEU A 13 -13.16 3.45 17.09
CA LEU A 13 -12.97 2.33 16.14
C LEU A 13 -12.90 2.80 14.68
N GLU A 14 -13.72 3.78 14.27
CA GLU A 14 -13.63 4.39 12.92
C GLU A 14 -12.28 5.09 12.74
N GLN A 15 -11.83 5.83 13.76
CA GLN A 15 -10.55 6.54 13.77
C GLN A 15 -9.36 5.56 13.75
N ALA A 16 -9.44 4.48 14.54
CA ALA A 16 -8.44 3.41 14.53
C ALA A 16 -8.40 2.68 13.18
N HIS A 17 -9.55 2.35 12.59
CA HIS A 17 -9.65 1.81 11.24
C HIS A 17 -8.96 2.72 10.23
N GLY A 18 -9.33 4.01 10.21
CA GLY A 18 -8.73 5.00 9.31
C GLY A 18 -7.22 5.10 9.49
N SER A 19 -6.74 5.10 10.74
CA SER A 19 -5.32 5.18 11.06
C SER A 19 -4.54 3.97 10.55
N VAL A 20 -5.06 2.77 10.79
CA VAL A 20 -4.44 1.52 10.31
C VAL A 20 -4.45 1.48 8.79
N MET A 21 -5.55 1.89 8.13
CA MET A 21 -5.63 1.94 6.66
C MET A 21 -4.65 2.95 6.07
N ILE A 22 -4.51 4.13 6.66
CA ILE A 22 -3.53 5.14 6.23
C ILE A 22 -2.11 4.54 6.29
N PHE A 23 -1.68 3.98 7.42
CA PHE A 23 -0.37 3.34 7.51
C PHE A 23 -0.19 2.21 6.50
N THR A 24 -1.21 1.37 6.36
CA THR A 24 -1.20 0.23 5.45
C THR A 24 -0.97 0.67 4.00
N TRP A 25 -1.78 1.59 3.48
CA TRP A 25 -1.78 1.93 2.06
C TRP A 25 -0.72 2.97 1.70
N ILE A 26 -0.53 3.98 2.54
CA ILE A 26 0.42 5.07 2.29
C ILE A 26 1.85 4.60 2.49
N VAL A 27 2.13 3.81 3.52
CA VAL A 27 3.50 3.40 3.89
C VAL A 27 3.84 2.00 3.36
N PHE A 28 3.13 0.97 3.84
CA PHE A 28 3.54 -0.42 3.57
C PHE A 28 3.22 -0.86 2.13
N ALA A 29 1.98 -0.69 1.67
CA ALA A 29 1.55 -1.16 0.36
C ALA A 29 2.28 -0.43 -0.77
N SER A 30 2.39 0.90 -0.69
CA SER A 30 3.13 1.71 -1.68
C SER A 30 4.59 1.25 -1.80
N THR A 31 5.27 1.10 -0.65
CA THR A 31 6.67 0.64 -0.61
C THR A 31 6.80 -0.78 -1.13
N GLY A 32 5.94 -1.70 -0.69
CA GLY A 32 5.96 -3.11 -1.08
C GLY A 32 5.72 -3.32 -2.58
N ILE A 33 4.84 -2.54 -3.20
CA ILE A 33 4.56 -2.60 -4.65
C ILE A 33 5.72 -2.01 -5.47
N LEU A 34 6.31 -0.89 -5.02
CA LEU A 34 7.52 -0.36 -5.65
C LEU A 34 8.67 -1.38 -5.58
N PHE A 35 8.84 -2.06 -4.44
CA PHE A 35 9.83 -3.13 -4.30
C PHE A 35 9.53 -4.33 -5.21
N ALA A 36 8.25 -4.70 -5.37
CA ALA A 36 7.85 -5.76 -6.30
C ALA A 36 8.30 -5.46 -7.73
N ARG A 37 8.14 -4.19 -8.15
CA ARG A 37 8.35 -3.76 -9.54
C ARG A 37 9.81 -3.43 -9.84
N TYR A 38 10.51 -2.78 -8.92
CA TYR A 38 11.85 -2.24 -9.15
C TYR A 38 12.92 -2.84 -8.23
N GLY A 39 12.55 -3.58 -7.20
CA GLY A 39 13.49 -4.15 -6.22
C GLY A 39 14.41 -5.21 -6.82
N HIS A 40 13.97 -5.97 -7.82
CA HIS A 40 14.83 -6.91 -8.56
C HIS A 40 15.98 -6.22 -9.31
N LEU A 41 15.88 -4.90 -9.53
CA LEU A 41 16.93 -4.09 -10.13
C LEU A 41 17.93 -3.55 -9.11
N LEU A 42 17.75 -3.82 -7.81
CA LEU A 42 18.70 -3.49 -6.76
C LEU A 42 19.74 -4.60 -6.65
N HIS A 43 21.00 -4.24 -6.78
CA HIS A 43 22.12 -5.15 -6.64
C HIS A 43 22.71 -5.02 -5.23
N PHE A 44 22.38 -5.95 -4.34
CA PHE A 44 22.85 -5.94 -2.94
C PHE A 44 24.25 -6.58 -2.76
N GLY A 45 25.11 -6.53 -3.78
CA GLY A 45 26.52 -6.92 -3.66
C GLY A 45 26.77 -8.42 -3.48
N GLY A 46 26.27 -9.25 -4.40
CA GLY A 46 26.56 -10.69 -4.51
C GLY A 46 25.32 -11.58 -4.53
N LYS A 47 25.51 -12.89 -4.80
CA LYS A 47 24.47 -13.96 -4.81
C LYS A 47 23.90 -14.25 -3.40
N ARG A 48 23.82 -13.24 -2.53
CA ARG A 48 23.32 -13.39 -1.16
C ARG A 48 21.81 -13.62 -1.21
N LYS A 49 21.41 -14.80 -0.77
CA LYS A 49 20.02 -15.19 -0.60
C LYS A 49 19.69 -15.15 0.88
N ILE A 50 18.52 -14.62 1.23
CA ILE A 50 17.97 -14.71 2.58
C ILE A 50 16.84 -15.73 2.50
N LEU A 51 16.91 -16.77 3.34
CA LEU A 51 15.93 -17.87 3.36
C LEU A 51 15.73 -18.52 1.98
N GLY A 52 16.81 -18.69 1.20
CA GLY A 52 16.79 -19.38 -0.10
C GLY A 52 16.27 -18.57 -1.30
N ASP A 53 15.74 -17.36 -1.08
CA ASP A 53 15.28 -16.44 -2.13
C ASP A 53 16.12 -15.15 -2.14
N ASP A 54 15.99 -14.37 -3.22
CA ASP A 54 16.69 -13.09 -3.37
C ASP A 54 16.26 -12.08 -2.29
N ILE A 55 17.20 -11.22 -1.87
CA ILE A 55 16.98 -10.21 -0.81
C ILE A 55 15.77 -9.33 -1.12
N TRP A 56 15.65 -8.81 -2.35
CA TRP A 56 14.54 -7.94 -2.75
C TRP A 56 13.19 -8.64 -2.61
N PHE A 57 13.14 -9.94 -2.90
CA PHE A 57 11.91 -10.74 -2.83
C PHE A 57 11.49 -10.94 -1.37
N GLN A 58 12.45 -11.14 -0.47
CA GLN A 58 12.17 -11.20 0.97
C GLN A 58 11.64 -9.88 1.52
N PHE A 59 12.23 -8.75 1.14
CA PHE A 59 11.71 -7.44 1.53
C PHE A 59 10.30 -7.20 1.01
N HIS A 60 10.06 -7.46 -0.27
CA HIS A 60 8.72 -7.39 -0.87
C HIS A 60 7.70 -8.24 -0.08
N ARG A 61 8.05 -9.51 0.20
CA ARG A 61 7.19 -10.44 0.92
C ARG A 61 6.92 -9.97 2.35
N ALA A 62 7.95 -9.57 3.10
CA ALA A 62 7.81 -9.13 4.48
C ALA A 62 6.90 -7.88 4.57
N ILE A 63 7.15 -6.87 3.73
CA ILE A 63 6.38 -5.63 3.73
C ILE A 63 4.92 -5.89 3.35
N LEU A 64 4.65 -6.71 2.33
CA LEU A 64 3.26 -6.99 1.92
C LEU A 64 2.52 -7.96 2.85
N ILE A 65 3.21 -8.83 3.60
CA ILE A 65 2.58 -9.60 4.67
C ILE A 65 2.13 -8.66 5.79
N VAL A 66 2.98 -7.71 6.20
CA VAL A 66 2.60 -6.69 7.18
C VAL A 66 1.39 -5.89 6.67
N ALA A 67 1.43 -5.43 5.42
CA ALA A 67 0.31 -4.72 4.81
C ALA A 67 -0.99 -5.55 4.78
N ALA A 68 -0.90 -6.86 4.52
CA ALA A 68 -2.06 -7.75 4.51
C ALA A 68 -2.66 -7.91 5.92
N ILE A 69 -1.82 -8.12 6.93
CA ILE A 69 -2.24 -8.24 8.33
C ILE A 69 -2.91 -6.95 8.80
N THR A 70 -2.31 -5.79 8.51
CA THR A 70 -2.88 -4.50 8.90
C THR A 70 -4.16 -4.17 8.11
N THR A 71 -4.25 -4.56 6.83
CA THR A 71 -5.50 -4.49 6.06
C THR A 71 -6.62 -5.28 6.73
N LEU A 72 -6.37 -6.54 7.09
CA LEU A 72 -7.37 -7.38 7.75
C LEU A 72 -7.74 -6.84 9.13
N THR A 73 -6.75 -6.36 9.89
CA THR A 73 -6.98 -5.74 11.21
C THR A 73 -7.88 -4.52 11.08
N GLY A 74 -7.57 -3.59 10.17
CA GLY A 74 -8.40 -2.41 9.94
C GLY A 74 -9.81 -2.79 9.48
N PHE A 75 -9.95 -3.80 8.62
CA PHE A 75 -11.25 -4.27 8.17
C PHE A 75 -12.09 -4.87 9.32
N ILE A 76 -11.47 -5.65 10.21
CA ILE A 76 -12.14 -6.17 11.42
C ILE A 76 -12.59 -5.02 12.33
N LEU A 77 -11.78 -3.96 12.51
CA LEU A 77 -12.15 -2.81 13.35
C LEU A 77 -13.44 -2.13 12.87
N VAL A 78 -13.62 -1.94 11.56
CA VAL A 78 -14.83 -1.30 11.03
C VAL A 78 -16.05 -2.23 11.08
N LEU A 79 -15.87 -3.55 10.90
CA LEU A 79 -16.96 -4.52 11.07
C LEU A 79 -17.40 -4.65 12.54
N ALA A 80 -16.45 -4.60 13.48
CA ALA A 80 -16.72 -4.71 14.91
C ALA A 80 -17.54 -3.53 15.46
N LYS A 81 -17.56 -2.39 14.75
CA LYS A 81 -18.41 -1.25 15.09
C LYS A 81 -19.90 -1.61 15.08
N GLY A 82 -20.33 -2.48 14.15
CA GLY A 82 -21.74 -2.84 13.94
C GLY A 82 -22.63 -1.69 13.41
N ASP A 83 -23.85 -2.02 12.98
CA ASP A 83 -24.87 -1.06 12.49
C ASP A 83 -25.53 -0.23 13.60
N ASN A 84 -25.03 -0.35 14.83
CA ASN A 84 -25.74 0.03 16.06
C ASN A 84 -25.75 1.53 16.33
N GLU A 85 -25.12 2.33 15.48
CA GLU A 85 -25.09 3.78 15.62
C GLU A 85 -25.52 4.46 14.34
N THR A 86 -26.48 5.36 14.49
CA THR A 86 -26.90 6.33 13.48
C THR A 86 -25.66 6.97 12.87
N VAL A 87 -25.25 6.49 11.68
CA VAL A 87 -24.29 7.21 10.82
C VAL A 87 -24.74 8.66 10.85
N SER A 88 -23.87 9.54 11.36
CA SER A 88 -24.13 10.97 11.52
C SER A 88 -25.02 11.43 10.37
N LYS A 89 -26.25 11.88 10.70
CA LYS A 89 -27.33 12.16 9.73
C LYS A 89 -26.91 13.09 8.59
N ASN A 90 -25.76 13.77 8.75
CA ASN A 90 -25.19 14.77 7.85
C ASN A 90 -24.02 14.25 6.98
N ARG A 91 -23.60 12.97 7.07
CA ARG A 91 -22.56 12.40 6.18
C ARG A 91 -23.18 11.88 4.88
N ASP A 92 -22.51 12.12 3.75
CA ASP A 92 -22.92 11.61 2.44
C ASP A 92 -22.89 10.07 2.42
N LYS A 93 -24.07 9.47 2.55
CA LYS A 93 -24.25 8.01 2.60
C LYS A 93 -23.80 7.34 1.31
N THR A 94 -23.99 7.98 0.15
CA THR A 94 -23.61 7.40 -1.14
C THR A 94 -22.10 7.20 -1.20
N ARG A 95 -21.31 8.21 -0.80
CA ARG A 95 -19.85 8.11 -0.78
C ARG A 95 -19.34 7.07 0.22
N LEU A 96 -19.97 6.96 1.39
CA LEU A 96 -19.63 5.93 2.39
C LEU A 96 -19.95 4.51 1.90
N THR A 97 -21.06 4.33 1.19
CA THR A 97 -21.41 3.05 0.55
C THR A 97 -20.38 2.67 -0.51
N VAL A 98 -20.00 3.60 -1.39
CA VAL A 98 -18.97 3.36 -2.41
C VAL A 98 -17.61 3.05 -1.77
N HIS A 99 -17.21 3.80 -0.73
CA HIS A 99 -16.01 3.50 0.06
C HIS A 99 -16.02 2.07 0.61
N SER A 100 -17.16 1.64 1.17
CA SER A 100 -17.32 0.28 1.71
C SER A 100 -17.20 -0.79 0.62
N VAL A 101 -17.86 -0.60 -0.54
CA VAL A 101 -17.75 -1.51 -1.69
C VAL A 101 -16.29 -1.63 -2.17
N LEU A 102 -15.58 -0.52 -2.30
CA LEU A 102 -14.16 -0.54 -2.64
C LEU A 102 -13.34 -1.28 -1.57
N GLY A 103 -13.64 -1.06 -0.29
CA GLY A 103 -13.02 -1.77 0.83
C GLY A 103 -13.17 -3.29 0.73
N TYR A 104 -14.36 -3.80 0.41
CA TYR A 104 -14.58 -5.23 0.20
C TYR A 104 -13.77 -5.78 -0.98
N ILE A 105 -13.73 -5.06 -2.11
CA ILE A 105 -12.93 -5.47 -3.28
C ILE A 105 -11.44 -5.52 -2.92
N ILE A 106 -10.95 -4.53 -2.18
CA ILE A 106 -9.56 -4.45 -1.72
C ILE A 106 -9.23 -5.66 -0.83
N VAL A 107 -10.04 -5.93 0.19
CA VAL A 107 -9.82 -7.04 1.13
C VAL A 107 -9.86 -8.39 0.43
N ALA A 108 -10.85 -8.61 -0.45
CA ALA A 108 -10.94 -9.83 -1.26
C ALA A 108 -9.68 -10.02 -2.13
N SER A 109 -9.23 -8.94 -2.79
CA SER A 109 -8.02 -8.97 -3.62
C SER A 109 -6.76 -9.26 -2.79
N VAL A 110 -6.65 -8.71 -1.58
CA VAL A 110 -5.54 -8.98 -0.66
C VAL A 110 -5.52 -10.45 -0.21
N ILE A 111 -6.68 -11.02 0.14
CA ILE A 111 -6.79 -12.45 0.50
C ILE A 111 -6.35 -13.33 -0.67
N VAL A 112 -6.87 -13.05 -1.88
CA VAL A 112 -6.46 -13.77 -3.08
C VAL A 112 -4.96 -13.64 -3.32
N GLN A 113 -4.38 -12.44 -3.13
CA GLN A 113 -2.95 -12.24 -3.31
C GLN A 113 -2.08 -13.05 -2.35
N VAL A 114 -2.46 -13.09 -1.07
CA VAL A 114 -1.77 -13.90 -0.07
C VAL A 114 -1.90 -15.39 -0.41
N ALA A 115 -3.10 -15.86 -0.74
CA ALA A 115 -3.32 -17.25 -1.14
C ALA A 115 -2.47 -17.63 -2.36
N MET A 116 -2.46 -16.80 -3.41
CA MET A 116 -1.60 -17.00 -4.57
C MET A 116 -0.11 -17.04 -4.19
N GLY A 117 0.33 -16.17 -3.28
CA GLY A 117 1.70 -16.15 -2.78
C GLY A 117 2.10 -17.44 -2.05
N LEU A 118 1.17 -18.02 -1.28
CA LEU A 118 1.35 -19.29 -0.57
C LEU A 118 1.39 -20.49 -1.53
N PHE A 119 0.47 -20.54 -2.49
CA PHE A 119 0.40 -21.60 -3.51
C PHE A 119 1.25 -21.31 -4.75
N ARG A 120 2.31 -20.49 -4.61
CA ARG A 120 3.17 -20.11 -5.73
C ARG A 120 3.84 -21.36 -6.32
N CYS A 121 3.88 -21.43 -7.65
CA CYS A 121 4.66 -22.45 -8.35
C CYS A 121 6.17 -22.21 -8.16
N GLY A 122 6.96 -23.29 -8.26
CA GLY A 122 8.43 -23.21 -8.15
C GLY A 122 9.08 -22.30 -9.20
N PRO A 123 10.31 -21.80 -8.96
CA PRO A 123 10.96 -20.84 -9.84
C PRO A 123 11.26 -21.37 -11.25
N GLN A 124 11.38 -22.69 -11.43
CA GLN A 124 11.64 -23.35 -12.72
C GLN A 124 10.37 -23.92 -13.37
N SER A 125 9.19 -23.67 -12.80
CA SER A 125 7.94 -24.20 -13.35
C SER A 125 7.54 -23.51 -14.66
N PRO A 126 7.06 -24.24 -15.69
CA PRO A 126 6.58 -23.64 -16.94
C PRO A 126 5.37 -22.71 -16.71
N SER A 127 4.57 -22.98 -15.68
CA SER A 127 3.42 -22.15 -15.30
C SER A 127 3.80 -20.84 -14.59
N ARG A 128 5.09 -20.62 -14.30
CA ARG A 128 5.58 -19.43 -13.56
C ARG A 128 5.28 -18.12 -14.28
N TYR A 129 5.32 -18.11 -15.60
CA TYR A 129 4.98 -16.92 -16.38
C TYR A 129 3.50 -16.52 -16.20
N ILE A 130 2.58 -17.50 -16.24
CA ILE A 130 1.15 -17.29 -16.03
C ILE A 130 0.90 -16.79 -14.60
N PHE A 131 1.50 -17.47 -13.62
CA PHE A 131 1.44 -17.05 -12.21
C PHE A 131 1.88 -15.59 -12.03
N ASN A 132 3.04 -15.21 -12.56
CA ASN A 132 3.57 -13.85 -12.42
C ASN A 132 2.62 -12.80 -13.04
N ARG A 133 1.98 -13.12 -14.18
CA ARG A 133 1.01 -12.21 -14.82
C ARG A 133 -0.26 -12.03 -13.99
N ILE A 134 -0.85 -13.13 -13.52
CA ILE A 134 -2.08 -13.08 -12.73
C ILE A 134 -1.79 -12.44 -11.37
N HIS A 135 -0.72 -12.86 -10.68
CA HIS A 135 -0.32 -12.32 -9.38
C HIS A 135 -0.09 -10.80 -9.45
N ARG A 136 0.56 -10.33 -10.53
CA ARG A 136 0.71 -8.90 -10.78
C ARG A 136 -0.62 -8.20 -11.02
N ALA A 137 -1.51 -8.77 -11.84
CA ALA A 137 -2.81 -8.17 -12.15
C ALA A 137 -3.64 -8.02 -10.87
N VAL A 138 -3.78 -9.09 -10.09
CA VAL A 138 -4.52 -9.09 -8.81
C VAL A 138 -3.87 -8.13 -7.81
N GLY A 139 -2.54 -8.06 -7.76
CA GLY A 139 -1.82 -7.16 -6.86
C GLY A 139 -1.98 -5.67 -7.15
N ILE A 140 -2.28 -5.27 -8.40
CA ILE A 140 -2.48 -3.86 -8.77
C ILE A 140 -3.88 -3.38 -8.37
N ILE A 141 -4.90 -4.23 -8.46
CA ILE A 141 -6.30 -3.90 -8.15
C ILE A 141 -6.46 -3.22 -6.78
N PRO A 142 -6.02 -3.81 -5.64
CA PRO A 142 -6.28 -3.23 -4.33
C PRO A 142 -5.56 -1.89 -4.14
N PHE A 143 -4.35 -1.72 -4.70
CA PHE A 143 -3.65 -0.45 -4.62
C PHE A 143 -4.36 0.65 -5.40
N THR A 144 -4.78 0.36 -6.63
CA THR A 144 -5.52 1.32 -7.47
C THR A 144 -6.83 1.74 -6.83
N PHE A 145 -7.57 0.82 -6.18
CA PHE A 145 -8.82 1.15 -5.50
C PHE A 145 -8.65 1.78 -4.12
N SER A 146 -7.52 1.58 -3.45
CA SER A 146 -7.25 2.23 -2.16
C SER A 146 -7.22 3.76 -2.27
N ILE A 147 -6.72 4.30 -3.38
CA ILE A 147 -6.61 5.74 -3.63
C ILE A 147 -8.01 6.40 -3.64
N PRO A 148 -8.94 6.05 -4.56
CA PRO A 148 -10.27 6.63 -4.56
C PRO A 148 -11.05 6.32 -3.27
N ALA A 149 -10.85 5.15 -2.64
CA ALA A 149 -11.47 4.85 -1.35
C ALA A 149 -11.05 5.86 -0.25
N MET A 150 -9.77 6.23 -0.18
CA MET A 150 -9.27 7.24 0.75
C MET A 150 -9.82 8.64 0.43
N PHE A 151 -9.87 9.03 -0.85
CA PHE A 151 -10.47 10.32 -1.24
C PHE A 151 -11.97 10.40 -0.93
N LEU A 152 -12.72 9.30 -1.13
CA LEU A 152 -14.14 9.24 -0.81
C LEU A 152 -14.39 9.50 0.67
N VAL A 153 -13.70 8.79 1.57
CA VAL A 153 -13.89 8.99 3.02
C VAL A 153 -13.39 10.38 3.43
N ALA A 154 -12.23 10.84 2.93
CA ALA A 154 -11.72 12.17 3.22
C ALA A 154 -12.71 13.28 2.86
N SER A 155 -13.46 13.11 1.76
CA SER A 155 -14.46 14.08 1.30
C SER A 155 -15.74 14.14 2.14
N VAL A 156 -15.96 13.14 3.01
CA VAL A 156 -17.14 13.03 3.88
C VAL A 156 -16.82 13.46 5.32
N LEU A 157 -15.54 13.43 5.68
CA LEU A 157 -15.02 13.95 6.94
C LEU A 157 -15.17 15.47 6.99
N GLN A 158 -15.66 16.01 8.11
CA GLN A 158 -16.08 17.41 8.24
C GLN A 158 -14.93 18.32 8.68
N ASN A 159 -14.05 17.81 9.54
CA ASN A 159 -12.98 18.61 10.11
C ASN A 159 -11.77 18.61 9.18
N ASN A 160 -11.36 19.78 8.71
CA ASN A 160 -10.18 19.96 7.86
C ASN A 160 -10.18 19.05 6.61
N THR A 161 -11.33 18.94 5.93
CA THR A 161 -11.48 18.20 4.65
C THR A 161 -10.43 18.63 3.63
N THR A 162 -10.18 19.93 3.51
CA THR A 162 -9.16 20.48 2.59
C THR A 162 -7.77 19.93 2.90
N GLY A 163 -7.38 19.90 4.18
CA GLY A 163 -6.09 19.34 4.60
C GLY A 163 -5.97 17.85 4.26
N LEU A 164 -7.01 17.05 4.53
CA LEU A 164 -7.04 15.64 4.15
C LEU A 164 -6.84 15.45 2.63
N MET A 165 -7.61 16.19 1.83
CA MET A 165 -7.58 16.10 0.36
C MET A 165 -6.21 16.54 -0.19
N VAL A 166 -5.64 17.63 0.33
CA VAL A 166 -4.32 18.12 -0.09
C VAL A 166 -3.24 17.11 0.23
N ILE A 167 -3.20 16.56 1.44
CA ILE A 167 -2.17 15.59 1.83
C ILE A 167 -2.30 14.30 0.99
N LEU A 168 -3.52 13.80 0.79
CA LEU A 168 -3.75 12.64 -0.08
C LEU A 168 -3.34 12.91 -1.54
N ALA A 169 -3.60 14.12 -2.06
CA ALA A 169 -3.19 14.52 -3.40
C ALA A 169 -1.66 14.63 -3.52
N LEU A 170 -0.99 15.19 -2.52
CA LEU A 170 0.47 15.26 -2.47
C LEU A 170 1.09 13.86 -2.44
N TRP A 171 0.59 12.96 -1.60
CA TRP A 171 1.07 11.57 -1.58
C TRP A 171 0.80 10.85 -2.91
N THR A 172 -0.39 11.00 -3.48
CA THR A 172 -0.74 10.38 -4.77
C THR A 172 0.17 10.89 -5.89
N GLY A 173 0.38 12.21 -5.96
CA GLY A 173 1.29 12.83 -6.91
C GLY A 173 2.73 12.35 -6.73
N TRP A 174 3.21 12.24 -5.48
CA TRP A 174 4.52 11.70 -5.16
C TRP A 174 4.71 10.26 -5.64
N VAL A 175 3.73 9.38 -5.40
CA VAL A 175 3.76 7.98 -5.87
C VAL A 175 3.82 7.93 -7.40
N VAL A 176 3.01 8.75 -8.10
CA VAL A 176 3.01 8.82 -9.57
C VAL A 176 4.38 9.28 -10.09
N ILE A 177 4.94 10.35 -9.53
CA ILE A 177 6.27 10.86 -9.88
C ILE A 177 7.33 9.78 -9.67
N LEU A 178 7.32 9.09 -8.53
CA LEU A 178 8.25 8.00 -8.23
C LEU A 178 8.17 6.87 -9.26
N VAL A 179 6.96 6.44 -9.62
CA VAL A 179 6.76 5.40 -10.62
C VAL A 179 7.32 5.84 -11.98
N ILE A 180 7.07 7.08 -12.40
CA ILE A 180 7.60 7.62 -13.66
C ILE A 180 9.13 7.65 -13.63
N VAL A 181 9.72 8.21 -12.56
CA VAL A 181 11.19 8.31 -12.40
C VAL A 181 11.83 6.92 -12.39
N LEU A 182 11.27 5.96 -11.66
CA LEU A 182 11.80 4.59 -11.59
C LEU A 182 11.66 3.84 -12.92
N GLU A 183 10.59 4.09 -13.68
CA GLU A 183 10.45 3.52 -15.03
C GLU A 183 11.46 4.12 -16.00
N ILE A 184 11.71 5.43 -15.95
CA ILE A 184 12.77 6.09 -16.74
C ILE A 184 14.14 5.49 -16.37
N ILE A 185 14.47 5.37 -15.09
CA ILE A 185 15.74 4.79 -14.63
C ILE A 185 15.89 3.35 -15.13
N LYS A 186 14.81 2.56 -15.05
CA LYS A 186 14.81 1.17 -15.54
C LYS A 186 15.10 1.11 -17.05
N HIS A 187 14.43 1.92 -17.87
CA HIS A 187 14.67 1.96 -19.31
C HIS A 187 16.09 2.42 -19.64
N ARG A 188 16.58 3.50 -19.00
CA ARG A 188 17.95 3.99 -19.21
C ARG A 188 18.99 2.94 -18.83
N CYS A 189 18.76 2.22 -17.74
CA CYS A 189 19.67 1.18 -17.32
C CYS A 189 19.70 0.00 -18.30
N GLN A 190 18.55 -0.40 -18.86
CA GLN A 190 18.49 -1.43 -19.89
C GLN A 190 19.23 -1.00 -21.17
N ALA A 191 19.07 0.25 -21.59
CA ALA A 191 19.78 0.80 -22.75
C ALA A 191 21.31 0.82 -22.54
N THR A 192 21.79 1.31 -21.39
CA THR A 192 23.23 1.33 -21.08
C THR A 192 23.84 -0.07 -20.98
N SER A 193 23.12 -1.05 -20.42
CA SER A 193 23.59 -2.44 -20.38
C SER A 193 23.68 -3.06 -21.78
N ALA A 194 22.75 -2.73 -22.68
CA ALA A 194 22.79 -3.18 -24.07
C ALA A 194 23.96 -2.56 -24.84
N GLU A 195 24.26 -1.28 -24.63
CA GLU A 195 25.38 -0.58 -25.28
C GLU A 195 26.74 -1.12 -24.84
N LYS A 196 26.91 -1.42 -23.55
CA LYS A 196 28.20 -1.84 -22.98
C LYS A 196 28.49 -3.33 -23.08
N ASN A 197 27.54 -4.16 -23.53
CA ASN A 197 27.61 -5.63 -23.41
C ASN A 197 27.97 -6.12 -21.98
N GLU A 198 27.70 -5.30 -20.97
CA GLU A 198 28.03 -5.61 -19.58
C GLU A 198 26.82 -6.28 -18.91
N THR A 199 27.05 -7.44 -18.31
CA THR A 199 26.07 -8.14 -17.46
C THR A 199 25.89 -7.47 -16.09
N THR A 200 26.76 -6.53 -15.74
CA THR A 200 26.82 -5.91 -14.40
C THR A 200 26.26 -4.49 -14.43
N GLN A 201 25.27 -4.18 -13.58
CA GLN A 201 24.68 -2.85 -13.51
C GLN A 201 25.69 -1.79 -13.00
N PRO A 202 25.64 -0.54 -13.51
CA PRO A 202 26.45 0.55 -12.98
C PRO A 202 26.07 0.88 -11.53
N SER A 203 27.05 0.92 -10.63
CA SER A 203 26.87 1.16 -9.18
C SER A 203 26.06 2.41 -8.85
N LYS A 204 26.22 3.49 -9.63
CA LYS A 204 25.49 4.76 -9.47
C LYS A 204 23.96 4.59 -9.53
N PHE A 205 23.45 3.74 -10.44
CA PHE A 205 22.01 3.50 -10.54
C PHE A 205 21.46 2.73 -9.34
N ASN A 206 22.25 1.84 -8.74
CA ASN A 206 21.86 1.12 -7.54
C ASN A 206 21.71 2.05 -6.34
N THR A 207 22.71 2.93 -6.11
CA THR A 207 22.66 3.94 -5.04
C THR A 207 21.46 4.89 -5.21
N LEU A 208 21.21 5.35 -6.44
CA LEU A 208 20.06 6.21 -6.73
C LEU A 208 18.73 5.52 -6.43
N LYS A 209 18.54 4.27 -6.85
CA LYS A 209 17.31 3.52 -6.56
C LYS A 209 17.11 3.32 -5.06
N LEU A 210 18.16 2.93 -4.33
CA LEU A 210 18.10 2.76 -2.89
C LEU A 210 17.69 4.07 -2.19
N PHE A 211 18.28 5.19 -2.61
CA PHE A 211 17.89 6.52 -2.12
C PHE A 211 16.41 6.81 -2.40
N LEU A 212 15.90 6.53 -3.60
CA LEU A 212 14.49 6.74 -3.95
C LEU A 212 13.53 5.88 -3.10
N PHE A 213 13.90 4.64 -2.77
CA PHE A 213 13.13 3.78 -1.88
C PHE A 213 13.09 4.31 -0.44
N LEU A 214 14.22 4.76 0.08
CA LEU A 214 14.30 5.38 1.40
C LEU A 214 13.50 6.69 1.44
N ALA A 215 13.65 7.54 0.42
CA ALA A 215 12.88 8.76 0.28
C ALA A 215 11.37 8.48 0.22
N ASN A 216 10.94 7.45 -0.51
CA ASN A 216 9.53 7.03 -0.54
C ASN A 216 9.02 6.71 0.86
N PHE A 217 9.76 5.88 1.61
CA PHE A 217 9.35 5.48 2.95
C PHE A 217 9.25 6.69 3.90
N LEU A 218 10.22 7.60 3.85
CA LEU A 218 10.23 8.81 4.68
C LEU A 218 9.10 9.78 4.33
N VAL A 219 8.86 10.03 3.03
CA VAL A 219 7.75 10.90 2.58
C VAL A 219 6.40 10.26 2.90
N ALA A 220 6.25 8.95 2.71
CA ALA A 220 5.03 8.25 3.07
C ALA A 220 4.74 8.37 4.58
N LEU A 221 5.76 8.19 5.43
CA LEU A 221 5.61 8.31 6.87
C LEU A 221 5.29 9.75 7.29
N SER A 222 5.97 10.75 6.71
CA SER A 222 5.75 12.16 7.04
C SER A 222 4.37 12.67 6.64
N LEU A 223 3.77 12.13 5.57
CA LEU A 223 2.41 12.47 5.14
C LEU A 223 1.33 11.64 5.87
N ALA A 224 1.65 10.41 6.29
CA ALA A 224 0.72 9.56 7.04
C ALA A 224 0.41 10.13 8.44
N ILE A 225 1.42 10.62 9.15
CA ILE A 225 1.26 11.17 10.51
C ILE A 225 0.22 12.31 10.59
N PRO A 226 0.32 13.40 9.81
CA PRO A 226 -0.66 14.48 9.87
C PRO A 226 -2.05 14.05 9.40
N LEU A 227 -2.17 13.13 8.43
CA LEU A 227 -3.47 12.55 8.06
C LEU A 227 -4.13 11.86 9.25
N ILE A 228 -3.37 11.08 10.00
CA ILE A 228 -3.86 10.39 11.20
C ILE A 228 -4.29 11.42 12.24
N VAL A 229 -3.47 12.44 12.52
CA VAL A 229 -3.82 13.51 13.45
C VAL A 229 -5.15 14.17 13.07
N ILE A 230 -5.36 14.48 11.79
CA ILE A 230 -6.62 15.08 11.31
C ILE A 230 -7.79 14.07 11.41
N VAL A 231 -7.57 12.78 11.19
CA VAL A 231 -8.59 11.73 11.39
C VAL A 231 -9.04 11.65 12.85
N TRP A 232 -8.12 11.82 13.81
CA TRP A 232 -8.46 11.85 15.24
C TRP A 232 -9.10 13.17 15.69
N GLN A 233 -9.13 14.18 14.83
CA GLN A 233 -9.83 15.44 15.07
C GLN A 233 -11.26 15.44 14.51
N GLN A 234 -11.71 14.37 13.85
CA GLN A 234 -13.08 14.23 13.32
C GLN A 234 -14.10 13.96 14.43
#